data_AF-A0A1G1ZQE0-F1
#
_entry.id   AF-A0A1G1ZQE0-F1
#
_cell.length_a   1.000
_cell.length_b   1.000
_cell.length_c   1.000
_cell.angle_alpha   90.00
_cell.angle_beta   90.00
_cell.angle_gamma   90.00
#
_symmetry.space_group_name_H-M   'P 1'
#
loop_
_entity.id
_entity.type
_entity.pdbx_description
1 polymer ?
#
loop_
_entity_poly.entity_id
_entity_poly.type
_entity_poly.pdbx_seq_one_letter_code
_entity_poly.pdbx_strand_id
1 'polypeptide(L)'
;MYNKKFFASIDHSILIVILEKYIDDKKLLRLLGNIINSFSITHGIGLPLGNLTSQLFVNIYMNEFDQFVKHSLKAKYCIRYADDFIYFSINLNFILIKCI
;
A
#
# COMPACT_ATOMS: atom_id res chain seq x y z
N MET A 1 8.48 -3.98 9.04
CA MET A 1 7.31 -4.38 9.84
C MET A 1 6.42 -3.15 9.90
N TYR A 2 5.21 -3.21 9.33
CA TYR A 2 4.35 -2.03 9.14
C TYR A 2 3.52 -1.73 10.40
N ASN A 3 3.24 -0.46 10.67
CA ASN A 3 2.44 -0.03 11.82
C ASN A 3 0.95 -0.40 11.70
N LYS A 4 0.28 -0.58 12.85
CA LYS A 4 -1.17 -0.83 12.90
C LYS A 4 -1.99 0.24 12.18
N LYS A 5 -1.58 1.50 12.28
CA LYS A 5 -2.25 2.61 11.62
C LYS A 5 -2.16 2.55 10.10
N PHE A 6 -1.04 2.04 9.59
CA PHE A 6 -0.84 1.86 8.15
C PHE A 6 -1.78 0.77 7.59
N PHE A 7 -1.91 -0.37 8.28
CA PHE A 7 -2.89 -1.37 7.88
C PHE A 7 -4.33 -0.83 7.88
N ALA A 8 -4.62 0.16 8.73
CA ALA A 8 -5.93 0.80 8.81
C ALA A 8 -6.16 1.90 7.76
N SER A 9 -5.17 2.25 6.94
CA SER A 9 -5.29 3.27 5.88
C SER A 9 -5.32 2.69 4.45
N ILE A 10 -5.21 1.37 4.29
CA ILE A 10 -5.26 0.71 2.98
C ILE A 10 -6.67 0.76 2.39
N ASP A 11 -6.80 1.39 1.22
CA ASP A 11 -8.02 1.40 0.43
C ASP A 11 -8.19 0.07 -0.32
N HIS A 12 -9.35 -0.58 -0.14
CA HIS A 12 -9.65 -1.86 -0.77
C HIS A 12 -9.76 -1.77 -2.29
N SER A 13 -10.34 -0.68 -2.81
CA SER A 13 -10.54 -0.50 -4.25
C SER A 13 -9.20 -0.39 -4.96
N ILE A 14 -8.29 0.41 -4.40
CA ILE A 14 -6.93 0.54 -4.94
C ILE A 14 -6.19 -0.80 -4.88
N LEU A 15 -6.27 -1.51 -3.74
CA LEU A 15 -5.63 -2.81 -3.60
C LEU A 15 -6.16 -3.83 -4.63
N ILE A 16 -7.48 -3.87 -4.85
CA ILE A 16 -8.09 -4.76 -5.86
C ILE A 16 -7.60 -4.41 -7.26
N VAL A 17 -7.61 -3.12 -7.63
CA VAL A 17 -7.11 -2.65 -8.93
C VAL A 17 -5.64 -3.04 -9.13
N ILE A 18 -4.81 -2.97 -8.08
CA ILE A 18 -3.42 -3.40 -8.15
C ILE A 18 -3.35 -4.93 -8.37
N LEU A 19 -4.11 -5.72 -7.62
CA LEU A 19 -4.12 -7.18 -7.76
C LEU A 19 -4.56 -7.61 -9.17
N GLU A 20 -5.53 -6.91 -9.77
CA GLU A 20 -5.99 -7.14 -11.14
C GLU A 20 -4.89 -6.96 -12.19
N LYS A 21 -3.85 -6.15 -11.91
CA LYS A 21 -2.70 -5.99 -12.83
C LYS A 21 -1.77 -7.20 -12.83
N TYR A 22 -1.75 -7.99 -11.77
CA TYR A 22 -0.79 -9.09 -11.57
C TYR A 22 -1.45 -10.47 -11.61
N ILE A 23 -2.77 -10.56 -11.45
CA ILE A 23 -3.52 -11.82 -11.36
C ILE A 23 -4.60 -11.83 -12.44
N ASP A 24 -4.42 -12.66 -13.47
CA ASP A 24 -5.43 -12.85 -14.53
C ASP A 24 -6.61 -13.76 -14.09
N ASP A 25 -6.40 -14.59 -13.07
CA ASP A 25 -7.41 -15.54 -12.59
C ASP A 25 -8.54 -14.83 -11.83
N LYS A 26 -9.68 -14.67 -12.53
CA LYS A 26 -10.90 -14.06 -11.99
C LYS A 26 -11.47 -14.79 -10.77
N LYS A 27 -11.29 -16.11 -10.63
CA LYS A 27 -11.77 -16.86 -9.46
C LYS A 27 -10.92 -16.53 -8.24
N LEU A 28 -9.60 -16.48 -8.43
CA LEU A 28 -8.67 -16.09 -7.37
C LEU A 28 -8.90 -14.64 -6.96
N LEU A 29 -9.02 -13.70 -7.91
CA LEU A 29 -9.34 -12.30 -7.63
C LEU A 29 -10.64 -12.15 -6.83
N ARG A 30 -11.70 -12.89 -7.20
CA ARG A 30 -12.96 -12.86 -6.46
C ARG A 30 -12.81 -13.39 -5.03
N LEU A 31 -12.02 -14.44 -4.84
CA LEU A 31 -11.73 -14.98 -3.50
C LEU A 31 -10.96 -13.96 -2.66
N LEU A 32 -9.91 -13.34 -3.23
CA LEU A 32 -9.13 -12.31 -2.55
C LEU A 32 -9.98 -11.09 -2.22
N GLY A 33 -10.81 -10.63 -3.16
CA GLY A 33 -11.77 -9.54 -2.95
C GLY A 33 -12.76 -9.85 -1.83
N ASN A 34 -13.27 -11.08 -1.75
CA ASN A 34 -14.13 -11.50 -0.63
C ASN A 34 -13.38 -11.47 0.71
N ILE A 35 -12.11 -11.91 0.74
CA ILE A 35 -11.29 -11.88 1.97
C ILE A 35 -11.01 -10.43 2.40
N ILE A 36 -10.64 -9.57 1.45
CA ILE A 36 -10.37 -8.14 1.71
C ILE A 36 -11.66 -7.47 2.22
N ASN A 37 -12.79 -7.65 1.52
CA ASN A 37 -14.07 -7.07 1.91
C ASN A 37 -14.66 -7.70 3.20
N SER A 38 -14.21 -8.90 3.60
CA SER A 38 -14.64 -9.53 4.85
C SER A 38 -14.10 -8.80 6.10
N PHE A 39 -13.09 -7.95 5.93
CA PHE A 39 -12.51 -7.17 7.00
C PHE A 39 -12.37 -5.71 6.62
N SER A 40 -13.11 -4.84 7.29
CA SER A 40 -13.01 -3.40 7.13
C SER A 40 -13.05 -2.75 8.50
N ILE A 41 -12.04 -1.92 8.81
CA ILE A 41 -12.04 -1.12 10.04
C ILE A 41 -13.02 0.05 9.88
N THR A 42 -13.04 0.60 8.68
CA THR A 42 -13.97 1.62 8.20
C THR A 42 -14.45 1.18 6.82
N HIS A 43 -15.65 1.57 6.36
CA HIS A 43 -16.22 1.08 5.08
C HIS A 43 -15.20 1.12 3.93
N GLY A 44 -14.76 -0.05 3.43
CA GLY A 44 -13.82 -0.18 2.32
C GLY A 44 -12.35 0.15 2.63
N ILE A 45 -11.99 0.33 3.92
CA ILE A 45 -10.66 0.68 4.36
C ILE A 45 -10.17 -0.27 5.45
N GLY A 46 -8.95 -0.74 5.26
CA GLY A 46 -8.14 -1.40 6.27
C GLY A 46 -8.00 -2.90 6.07
N LEU A 47 -6.87 -3.46 6.48
CA LEU A 47 -6.59 -4.90 6.40
C LEU A 47 -6.44 -5.53 7.79
N PRO A 48 -6.79 -6.82 7.95
CA PRO A 48 -6.69 -7.49 9.24
C PRO A 48 -5.23 -7.59 9.68
N LEU A 49 -4.96 -7.17 10.92
CA LEU A 49 -3.62 -7.23 11.50
C LEU A 49 -3.25 -8.68 11.84
N GLY A 50 -2.07 -9.12 11.39
CA GLY A 50 -1.46 -10.37 11.85
C GLY A 50 -1.68 -11.60 10.97
N ASN A 51 -2.24 -11.46 9.76
CA ASN A 51 -2.29 -12.56 8.79
C ASN A 51 -1.17 -12.44 7.73
N LEU A 52 -0.63 -13.57 7.26
CA LEU A 52 0.39 -13.62 6.20
C LEU A 52 -0.10 -12.96 4.91
N THR A 53 -1.38 -13.16 4.57
CA THR A 53 -2.02 -12.51 3.41
C THR A 53 -2.07 -11.00 3.54
N SER A 54 -2.35 -10.45 4.74
CA SER A 54 -2.32 -9.00 4.95
C SER A 54 -0.92 -8.42 4.77
N GLN A 55 0.12 -9.13 5.21
CA GLN A 55 1.50 -8.71 4.98
C GLN A 55 1.85 -8.70 3.48
N LEU A 56 1.39 -9.73 2.75
CA LEU A 56 1.57 -9.80 1.30
C LEU A 56 0.84 -8.65 0.59
N PHE A 57 -0.42 -8.38 0.92
CA PHE A 57 -1.19 -7.29 0.33
C PHE A 57 -0.56 -5.92 0.56
N VAL A 58 -0.06 -5.67 1.77
CA VAL A 58 0.65 -4.43 2.06
C VAL A 58 1.93 -4.31 1.24
N ASN A 59 2.69 -5.38 1.06
CA ASN A 59 3.90 -5.35 0.22
C ASN A 59 3.57 -5.03 -1.24
N ILE A 60 2.51 -5.62 -1.79
CA ILE A 60 2.04 -5.37 -3.16
C ILE A 60 1.57 -3.91 -3.31
N TYR A 61 0.76 -3.43 -2.37
CA TYR A 61 0.30 -2.04 -2.35
C TYR A 61 1.47 -1.06 -2.29
N MET A 62 2.45 -1.34 -1.44
CA MET A 62 3.64 -0.51 -1.26
C MET A 62 4.54 -0.48 -2.49
N ASN A 63 4.66 -1.59 -3.20
CA ASN A 63 5.43 -1.64 -4.44
C ASN A 63 4.86 -0.67 -5.51
N GLU A 64 3.53 -0.60 -5.65
CA GLU A 64 2.90 0.34 -6.58
C GLU A 64 3.02 1.79 -6.09
N PHE A 65 2.88 2.02 -4.80
CA PHE A 65 3.08 3.35 -4.21
C PHE A 65 4.51 3.87 -4.44
N ASP A 66 5.52 3.02 -4.22
CA ASP A 66 6.93 3.36 -4.46
C ASP A 66 7.19 3.68 -5.95
N GLN A 67 6.55 2.95 -6.87
CA GLN A 67 6.63 3.23 -8.31
C GLN A 67 5.94 4.55 -8.66
N PHE A 68 4.76 4.81 -8.12
CA PHE A 68 4.02 6.06 -8.31
C PHE A 68 4.85 7.25 -7.83
N VAL A 69 5.46 7.17 -6.65
CA VAL A 69 6.30 8.25 -6.13
C VAL A 69 7.54 8.46 -7.00
N LYS A 70 8.23 7.39 -7.42
CA LYS A 70 9.38 7.51 -8.33
C LYS A 70 9.01 8.20 -9.65
N HIS A 71 7.86 7.85 -10.21
CA HIS A 71 7.39 8.44 -11.47
C HIS A 71 6.93 9.89 -11.32
N SER A 72 6.14 10.17 -10.29
CA SER A 72 5.51 11.48 -10.06
C SER A 72 6.48 12.53 -9.49
N LEU A 73 7.38 12.13 -8.58
CA LEU A 73 8.25 13.07 -7.86
C LEU A 73 9.67 13.18 -8.44
N LYS A 74 10.09 12.29 -9.37
CA LYS A 74 11.48 12.19 -9.87
C LYS A 74 12.53 12.26 -8.73
N ALA A 75 12.12 11.85 -7.52
CA ALA A 75 12.91 11.92 -6.31
C ALA A 75 14.02 10.88 -6.41
N LYS A 76 15.25 11.35 -6.62
CA LYS A 76 16.41 10.51 -6.96
C LYS A 76 16.86 9.62 -5.79
N TYR A 77 16.36 9.87 -4.57
CA TYR A 77 16.61 9.04 -3.39
C TYR A 77 15.32 8.88 -2.56
N CYS A 78 14.80 7.64 -2.51
CA CYS A 78 13.74 7.25 -1.59
C CYS A 78 14.37 6.33 -0.55
N ILE A 79 14.50 6.80 0.70
CA ILE A 79 14.97 5.96 1.80
C ILE A 79 13.74 5.63 2.64
N ARG A 80 13.42 4.34 2.69
CA ARG A 80 12.29 3.81 3.44
C ARG A 80 12.84 3.16 4.71
N TYR A 81 12.61 3.79 5.87
CA TYR A 81 13.04 3.25 7.17
C TYR A 81 11.80 2.90 7.99
N ALA A 82 11.44 1.62 7.97
CA ALA A 82 10.25 1.09 8.67
C ALA A 82 8.94 1.84 8.33
N ASP A 83 8.40 2.60 9.28
CA ASP A 83 7.14 3.35 9.15
C ASP A 83 7.34 4.80 8.66
N ASP A 84 8.59 5.25 8.54
CA ASP A 84 8.93 6.60 8.09
C ASP A 84 9.38 6.57 6.62
N PHE A 85 8.63 7.26 5.77
CA PHE A 85 9.00 7.51 4.38
C PHE A 85 9.73 8.86 4.29
N ILE A 86 11.01 8.83 3.94
CA ILE A 86 11.77 10.05 3.66
C ILE A 86 12.02 10.12 2.15
N TYR A 87 11.32 11.04 1.50
CA TYR A 87 11.49 11.33 0.08
C TYR A 87 12.47 12.48 -0.11
N PHE A 88 13.57 12.26 -0.85
CA PHE A 88 14.49 13.32 -1.25
C PHE A 88 14.21 13.75 -2.69
N SER A 89 13.66 14.96 -2.86
CA SER A 89 13.56 15.63 -4.16
C SER A 89 14.80 16.49 -4.42
N ILE A 90 15.23 16.59 -5.68
CA ILE A 90 16.39 17.40 -6.10
C ILE A 90 16.13 18.91 -6.01
N ASN A 91 14.86 19.31 -5.95
CA ASN A 91 14.51 20.68 -5.56
C ASN A 91 14.45 20.74 -4.03
N LEU A 92 15.14 21.72 -3.44
CA LEU A 92 15.36 21.95 -1.99
C LEU A 92 14.09 22.07 -1.10
N ASN A 93 12.92 21.66 -1.57
CA ASN A 93 11.71 21.53 -0.78
C ASN A 93 11.57 20.08 -0.28
N PHE A 94 11.98 19.86 0.96
CA PHE A 94 11.76 18.63 1.68
C PHE A 94 10.25 18.45 1.93
N ILE A 95 9.62 17.47 1.30
CA ILE A 95 8.25 17.08 1.61
C ILE A 95 8.33 15.88 2.55
N LEU A 96 8.23 16.14 3.85
CA LEU A 96 8.00 15.11 4.86
C LEU A 96 6.56 14.62 4.72
N ILE A 97 6.33 13.59 3.93
CA ILE A 97 5.06 12.85 3.96
C ILE A 97 5.12 11.94 5.19
N LYS A 98 4.69 12.48 6.31
CA LYS A 98 4.51 11.72 7.54
C LYS A 98 3.16 11.00 7.45
N CYS A 99 3.17 9.73 7.04
CA CYS A 99 1.99 8.87 7.20
C CYS A 99 1.86 8.53 8.70
N ILE A 100 1.14 9.37 9.45
CA ILE A 100 0.80 9.16 10.88
C ILE A 100 -0.36 8.18 11.01
#